data_AF-A0A9D6WVZ7-F1
#
_entry.id   AF-A0A9D6WVZ7-F1
#
_cell.length_a   1.000
_cell.length_b   1.000
_cell.length_c   1.000
_cell.angle_alpha   90.00
_cell.angle_beta   90.00
_cell.angle_gamma   90.00
#
_symmetry.space_group_name_H-M   'P 1'
#
loop_
_entity.id
_entity.type
_entity.pdbx_description
1 polymer ?
#
loop_
_entity_poly.entity_id
_entity_poly.type
_entity_poly.pdbx_seq_one_letter_code
_entity_poly.pdbx_strand_id
1 'polypeptide(L)'
;MAKTISLKDAATAYVAAIEQVKASGEAVIVEQGGKPSVVVISYNDYAELAALRQTERDKKWMEEQHQILMREYDAFERLKPELLKTYKDKFVAIHNGELVDSDDDDKLLLERVDAKFGDITMLVTQVTEIERVYHVNSPKVVRQ
;
A
#
# COMPACT_ATOMS: atom_id res chain seq x y z
N MET A 1 -20.23 23.58 9.45
CA MET A 1 -19.12 23.85 10.40
C MET A 1 -19.34 22.98 11.62
N ALA A 2 -18.35 22.29 12.16
CA ALA A 2 -18.57 21.35 13.27
C ALA A 2 -19.02 22.10 14.55
N LYS A 3 -20.01 21.54 15.26
CA LYS A 3 -20.50 22.12 16.54
C LYS A 3 -19.88 21.41 17.73
N THR A 4 -19.77 22.10 18.85
CA THR A 4 -19.08 21.61 20.05
C THR A 4 -20.05 21.44 21.22
N ILE A 5 -19.97 20.31 21.93
CA ILE A 5 -20.76 20.01 23.13
C ILE A 5 -19.81 19.67 24.29
N SER A 6 -20.05 20.27 25.48
CA SER A 6 -19.23 20.06 26.69
C SER A 6 -19.78 18.94 27.59
N LEU A 7 -18.90 18.05 28.04
CA LEU A 7 -19.19 16.95 28.96
C LEU A 7 -19.33 17.43 30.41
N LYS A 8 -20.56 17.79 30.82
CA LYS A 8 -20.96 17.88 32.24
C LYS A 8 -21.68 16.62 32.74
N ASP A 9 -22.40 15.95 31.84
CA ASP A 9 -22.99 14.62 32.00
C ASP A 9 -22.75 13.83 30.70
N ALA A 10 -22.01 12.72 30.79
CA ALA A 10 -21.50 12.02 29.62
C ALA A 10 -22.60 11.39 28.78
N ALA A 11 -23.55 10.70 29.40
CA ALA A 11 -24.60 10.00 28.68
C ALA A 11 -25.48 10.99 27.90
N THR A 12 -25.85 12.09 28.53
CA THR A 12 -26.70 13.13 27.91
C THR A 12 -25.99 13.85 26.78
N ALA A 13 -24.69 14.16 26.93
CA ALA A 13 -23.90 14.83 25.90
C ALA A 13 -23.74 13.97 24.64
N TYR A 14 -23.54 12.65 24.79
CA TYR A 14 -23.45 11.73 23.64
C TYR A 14 -24.79 11.57 22.91
N VAL A 15 -25.90 11.44 23.63
CA VAL A 15 -27.24 11.36 23.01
C VAL A 15 -27.55 12.64 22.23
N ALA A 16 -27.28 13.81 22.81
CA ALA A 16 -27.46 15.09 22.13
C ALA A 16 -26.58 15.22 20.88
N ALA A 17 -25.31 14.78 20.94
CA ALA A 17 -24.42 14.77 19.79
C ALA A 17 -24.93 13.86 18.67
N ILE A 18 -25.41 12.66 18.99
CA ILE A 18 -25.97 11.71 18.02
C ILE A 18 -27.21 12.28 17.35
N GLU A 19 -28.17 12.80 18.13
CA GLU A 19 -29.40 13.38 17.58
C GLU A 19 -29.11 14.61 16.71
N GLN A 20 -28.13 15.41 17.10
CA GLN A 20 -27.70 16.54 16.30
C GLN A 20 -27.06 16.11 14.96
N VAL A 21 -26.17 15.11 14.98
CA VAL A 21 -25.58 14.54 13.76
C VAL A 21 -26.68 13.96 12.85
N LYS A 22 -27.68 13.29 13.41
CA LYS A 22 -28.84 12.81 12.63
C LYS A 22 -29.66 13.94 12.01
N ALA A 23 -29.88 15.02 12.77
CA ALA A 23 -30.74 16.12 12.35
C ALA A 23 -30.07 17.05 11.33
N SER A 24 -28.77 17.34 11.48
CA SER A 24 -28.07 18.29 10.61
C SER A 24 -27.13 17.63 9.60
N GLY A 25 -26.76 16.36 9.79
CA GLY A 25 -25.72 15.70 8.99
C GLY A 25 -24.32 16.28 9.24
N GLU A 26 -24.15 17.16 10.24
CA GLU A 26 -22.86 17.79 10.53
C GLU A 26 -22.15 17.07 11.68
N ALA A 27 -20.83 16.95 11.57
CA ALA A 27 -19.99 16.44 12.64
C ALA A 27 -20.13 17.26 13.93
N VAL A 28 -20.15 16.57 15.08
CA VAL A 28 -20.20 17.18 16.41
C VAL A 28 -18.97 16.78 17.20
N ILE A 29 -18.26 17.77 17.74
CA ILE A 29 -17.11 17.59 18.62
C ILE A 29 -17.62 17.56 20.06
N VAL A 30 -17.25 16.50 20.78
CA VAL A 30 -17.53 16.35 22.21
C VAL A 30 -16.25 16.68 22.98
N GLU A 31 -16.33 17.65 23.88
CA GLU A 31 -15.22 18.12 24.70
C GLU A 31 -15.31 17.61 26.14
N GLN A 32 -14.17 17.19 26.69
CA GLN A 32 -14.02 16.86 28.11
C GLN A 32 -13.01 17.82 28.74
N GLY A 33 -13.42 18.54 29.80
CA GLY A 33 -12.54 19.51 30.46
C GLY A 33 -12.08 20.65 29.54
N GLY A 34 -12.92 21.06 28.59
CA GLY A 34 -12.61 22.11 27.61
C GLY A 34 -11.61 21.69 26.52
N LYS A 35 -11.38 20.39 26.35
CA LYS A 35 -10.53 19.84 25.28
C LYS A 35 -11.34 18.87 24.41
N PRO A 36 -11.20 18.91 23.07
CA PRO A 36 -11.79 17.94 22.17
C PRO A 36 -11.37 16.52 22.55
N SER A 37 -12.34 15.62 22.74
CA SER A 37 -12.08 14.23 23.13
C SER A 37 -12.61 13.24 22.10
N VAL A 38 -13.81 13.48 21.55
CA VAL A 38 -14.45 12.60 20.55
C VAL A 38 -15.10 13.44 19.47
N VAL A 39 -15.17 12.93 18.24
CA VAL A 39 -16.01 13.47 17.18
C VAL A 39 -17.08 12.44 16.84
N VAL A 40 -18.35 12.86 16.84
CA VAL A 40 -19.49 12.08 16.39
C VAL A 40 -19.84 12.51 14.97
N ILE A 41 -19.90 11.54 14.05
CA ILE A 41 -20.23 11.74 12.63
C ILE A 41 -21.25 10.69 12.19
N SER A 42 -21.88 10.89 11.04
CA SER A 42 -22.78 9.89 10.48
C SER A 42 -21.99 8.64 10.07
N TYR A 43 -22.69 7.51 9.96
CA TYR A 43 -22.06 6.28 9.49
C TYR A 43 -21.52 6.41 8.05
N ASN A 44 -22.21 7.17 7.19
CA ASN A 44 -21.77 7.39 5.81
C ASN A 44 -20.47 8.19 5.76
N ASP A 45 -20.39 9.28 6.53
CA ASP A 45 -19.15 10.07 6.62
C ASP A 45 -18.00 9.25 7.22
N TYR A 46 -18.30 8.39 8.19
CA TYR A 46 -17.32 7.44 8.73
C TYR A 46 -16.83 6.46 7.66
N ALA A 47 -17.74 5.87 6.87
CA ALA A 47 -17.40 4.94 5.81
C ALA A 47 -16.53 5.60 4.73
N GLU A 48 -16.83 6.84 4.34
CA GLU A 48 -16.03 7.62 3.40
C GLU A 48 -14.63 7.94 3.95
N LEU A 49 -14.54 8.40 5.20
CA LEU A 49 -13.25 8.64 5.86
C LEU A 49 -12.42 7.37 6.01
N ALA A 50 -13.06 6.24 6.31
CA ALA A 50 -12.40 4.94 6.39
C ALA A 50 -11.84 4.53 5.00
N ALA A 51 -12.63 4.70 3.93
CA ALA A 51 -12.20 4.41 2.57
C ALA A 51 -11.05 5.32 2.10
N LEU A 52 -11.08 6.61 2.45
CA LEU A 52 -10.00 7.55 2.16
C LEU A 52 -8.70 7.16 2.87
N ARG A 53 -8.78 6.83 4.17
CA ARG A 53 -7.61 6.36 4.94
C ARG A 53 -7.03 5.08 4.39
N GLN A 54 -7.88 4.15 3.94
CA GLN A 54 -7.42 2.93 3.29
C GLN A 54 -6.70 3.27 1.98
N THR A 55 -7.29 4.14 1.16
CA THR A 55 -6.69 4.58 -0.11
C THR A 55 -5.34 5.28 0.11
N GLU A 56 -5.20 6.12 1.14
CA GLU A 56 -3.94 6.78 1.47
C GLU A 56 -2.87 5.78 1.94
N ARG A 57 -3.26 4.79 2.75
CA ARG A 57 -2.36 3.72 3.18
C ARG A 57 -1.92 2.86 2.00
N ASP A 58 -2.85 2.48 1.14
CA ASP A 58 -2.57 1.67 -0.05
C ASP A 58 -1.67 2.46 -1.01
N LYS A 59 -1.95 3.75 -1.24
CA LYS A 59 -1.08 4.64 -2.04
C LYS A 59 0.32 4.74 -1.45
N LYS A 60 0.43 4.92 -0.13
CA LYS A 60 1.72 5.02 0.55
C LYS A 60 2.50 3.71 0.46
N TRP A 61 1.83 2.57 0.67
CA TRP A 61 2.43 1.26 0.52
C TRP A 61 2.91 1.03 -0.92
N MET A 62 2.09 1.35 -1.92
CA MET A 62 2.46 1.26 -3.34
C MET A 62 3.65 2.15 -3.68
N GLU A 63 3.69 3.39 -3.18
CA GLU A 63 4.82 4.30 -3.38
C GLU A 63 6.09 3.71 -2.75
N GLU A 64 6.03 3.23 -1.50
CA GLU A 64 7.17 2.60 -0.83
C GLU A 64 7.69 1.37 -1.58
N GLN A 65 6.80 0.49 -2.06
CA GLN A 65 7.21 -0.67 -2.87
C GLN A 65 7.79 -0.24 -4.22
N HIS A 66 7.23 0.79 -4.85
CA HIS A 66 7.78 1.34 -6.09
C HIS A 66 9.21 1.85 -5.88
N GLN A 67 9.47 2.58 -4.79
CA GLN A 67 10.83 3.07 -4.47
C GLN A 67 11.81 1.95 -4.12
N ILE A 68 11.35 0.83 -3.56
CA ILE A 68 12.19 -0.37 -3.39
C ILE A 68 12.53 -0.96 -4.76
N LEU A 69 11.52 -1.21 -5.60
CA LEU A 69 11.70 -1.83 -6.91
C LEU A 69 12.62 -0.99 -7.82
N MET A 70 12.48 0.34 -7.81
CA MET A 70 13.37 1.23 -8.58
C MET A 70 14.83 1.14 -8.13
N ARG A 71 15.10 0.97 -6.83
CA ARG A 71 16.46 0.77 -6.32
C ARG A 71 17.05 -0.56 -6.77
N GLU A 72 16.25 -1.62 -6.80
CA GLU A 72 16.68 -2.93 -7.32
C GLU A 72 16.92 -2.86 -8.83
N TYR A 73 16.13 -2.07 -9.56
CA TYR A 73 16.34 -1.80 -10.99
C TYR A 73 17.67 -1.10 -11.26
N ASP A 74 17.97 -0.04 -10.52
CA ASP A 74 19.25 0.64 -10.63
C ASP A 74 20.43 -0.30 -10.32
N ALA A 75 20.25 -1.23 -9.38
CA ALA A 75 21.25 -2.24 -9.08
C ALA A 75 21.41 -3.25 -10.21
N PHE A 76 20.30 -3.73 -10.79
CA PHE A 76 20.33 -4.60 -11.96
C PHE A 76 21.10 -3.93 -13.11
N GLU A 77 20.81 -2.68 -13.44
CA GLU A 77 21.51 -1.97 -14.53
C GLU A 77 23.02 -1.84 -14.27
N ARG A 78 23.44 -1.64 -13.01
CA ARG A 78 24.86 -1.68 -12.63
C ARG A 78 25.47 -3.08 -12.78
N LEU A 79 24.73 -4.13 -12.43
CA LEU A 79 25.19 -5.53 -12.49
C LEU A 79 25.11 -6.13 -13.90
N LYS A 80 24.26 -5.58 -14.78
CA LYS A 80 23.94 -6.11 -16.11
C LYS A 80 25.15 -6.46 -16.98
N PRO A 81 26.23 -5.66 -17.04
CA PRO A 81 27.41 -6.03 -17.82
C PRO A 81 28.08 -7.34 -17.37
N GLU A 82 28.06 -7.62 -16.07
CA GLU A 82 28.58 -8.88 -15.51
C GLU A 82 27.55 -10.01 -15.65
N LEU A 83 26.27 -9.71 -15.44
CA LEU A 83 25.20 -10.69 -15.60
C LEU A 83 25.13 -11.22 -17.04
N LEU A 84 25.34 -10.36 -18.05
CA LEU A 84 25.35 -10.76 -19.46
C LEU A 84 26.45 -11.77 -19.81
N LYS A 85 27.51 -11.90 -18.99
CA LYS A 85 28.58 -12.88 -19.24
C LYS A 85 28.20 -14.30 -18.84
N THR A 86 27.35 -14.43 -17.81
CA THR A 86 27.11 -15.73 -17.14
C THR A 86 25.63 -16.14 -17.13
N TYR A 87 24.73 -15.16 -17.13
CA TYR A 87 23.28 -15.34 -16.98
C TYR A 87 22.50 -14.83 -18.20
N LYS A 88 23.16 -14.67 -19.35
CA LYS A 88 22.48 -14.24 -20.59
C LYS A 88 21.28 -15.14 -20.89
N ASP A 89 20.16 -14.50 -21.20
CA ASP A 89 18.85 -15.09 -21.47
C ASP A 89 18.19 -15.81 -20.28
N LYS A 90 18.83 -15.83 -19.10
CA LYS A 90 18.23 -16.33 -17.85
C LYS A 90 17.46 -15.23 -17.13
N PHE A 91 16.54 -15.63 -16.27
CA PHE A 91 15.92 -14.77 -15.26
C PHE A 91 16.81 -14.68 -14.03
N VAL A 92 16.87 -13.48 -13.47
CA VAL A 92 17.62 -13.18 -12.24
C VAL A 92 16.70 -12.50 -11.24
N ALA A 93 16.90 -12.82 -9.97
CA ALA A 93 16.28 -12.13 -8.84
C ALA A 93 17.32 -11.23 -8.18
N ILE A 94 17.04 -9.93 -8.10
CA ILE A 94 17.87 -8.93 -7.45
C ILE A 94 17.17 -8.42 -6.20
N HIS A 95 17.87 -8.48 -5.07
CA HIS A 95 17.38 -7.98 -3.79
C HIS A 95 18.53 -7.36 -2.98
N ASN A 96 18.29 -6.21 -2.37
CA ASN A 96 19.30 -5.37 -1.71
C ASN A 96 20.50 -5.05 -2.62
N GLY A 97 20.25 -4.97 -3.92
CA GLY A 97 21.25 -4.69 -4.94
C GLY A 97 22.20 -5.83 -5.27
N GLU A 98 21.87 -7.06 -4.89
CA GLU A 98 22.66 -8.26 -5.16
C GLU A 98 21.83 -9.32 -5.90
N LEU A 99 22.50 -10.13 -6.72
CA LEU A 99 21.91 -11.33 -7.32
C LEU A 99 21.67 -12.39 -6.23
N VAL A 100 20.41 -12.73 -5.96
CA VAL A 100 20.05 -13.69 -4.90
C VAL A 100 19.69 -15.09 -5.43
N ASP A 101 19.22 -15.19 -6.67
CA ASP A 101 18.96 -16.44 -7.38
C ASP A 101 18.81 -16.18 -8.90
N SER A 102 18.87 -17.23 -9.71
CA SER A 102 18.65 -17.19 -11.16
C SER A 102 18.05 -18.49 -11.67
N ASP A 103 17.28 -18.43 -12.74
CA ASP A 103 16.73 -19.61 -13.41
C ASP A 103 16.48 -19.35 -14.90
N ASP A 104 16.24 -20.42 -15.66
CA ASP A 104 15.77 -20.32 -17.03
C ASP A 104 14.24 -20.08 -17.09
N ASP A 105 13.51 -20.40 -16.02
CA ASP A 105 12.06 -20.21 -15.86
C ASP A 105 11.74 -19.18 -14.77
N ASP A 106 11.04 -18.10 -15.14
CA ASP A 106 10.69 -17.00 -14.24
C ASP A 106 9.76 -17.41 -13.10
N LYS A 107 8.86 -18.39 -13.33
CA LYS A 107 7.93 -18.87 -12.32
C LYS A 107 8.62 -19.76 -11.30
N LEU A 108 9.48 -20.67 -11.76
CA LEU A 108 10.26 -21.50 -10.85
C LEU A 108 11.23 -20.67 -10.01
N LEU A 109 11.79 -19.60 -10.60
CA LEU A 109 12.57 -18.62 -9.85
C LEU A 109 11.70 -17.93 -8.79
N LEU A 110 10.54 -17.40 -9.19
CA LEU A 110 9.63 -16.68 -8.30
C LEU A 110 9.18 -17.55 -7.13
N GLU A 111 8.76 -18.80 -7.39
CA GLU A 111 8.36 -19.76 -6.36
C GLU A 111 9.48 -20.02 -5.33
N ARG A 112 10.74 -20.12 -5.78
CA ARG A 112 11.87 -20.34 -4.87
C ARG A 112 12.19 -19.12 -4.04
N VAL A 113 12.18 -17.92 -4.63
CA VAL A 113 12.47 -16.70 -3.88
C VAL A 113 11.35 -16.36 -2.91
N ASP A 114 10.09 -16.57 -3.28
CA ASP A 114 8.94 -16.43 -2.38
C ASP A 114 9.04 -17.41 -1.20
N ALA A 115 9.39 -18.68 -1.45
CA ALA A 115 9.58 -19.67 -0.41
C ALA A 115 10.77 -19.34 0.53
N LYS A 116 11.81 -18.68 0.01
CA LYS A 116 13.03 -18.35 0.75
C LYS A 116 12.94 -17.05 1.54
N PHE A 117 12.28 -16.03 0.98
CA PHE A 117 12.29 -14.67 1.52
C PHE A 117 10.91 -14.17 1.95
N GLY A 118 9.83 -14.86 1.57
CA GLY A 118 8.46 -14.44 1.86
C GLY A 118 7.98 -13.31 0.97
N ASP A 119 6.93 -12.62 1.42
CA ASP A 119 6.29 -11.51 0.70
C ASP A 119 7.12 -10.22 0.81
N ILE A 120 8.21 -10.16 0.03
CA ILE A 120 9.11 -9.00 -0.05
C ILE A 120 9.19 -8.49 -1.50
N THR A 121 9.34 -7.17 -1.66
CA THR A 121 9.58 -6.59 -2.99
C THR A 121 11.02 -6.84 -3.43
N MET A 122 11.17 -7.46 -4.60
CA MET A 122 12.44 -7.69 -5.29
C MET A 122 12.23 -7.54 -6.80
N LEU A 123 13.32 -7.39 -7.55
CA LEU A 123 13.26 -7.37 -9.00
C LEU A 123 13.51 -8.77 -9.55
N VAL A 124 12.56 -9.31 -10.30
CA VAL A 124 12.76 -10.49 -11.15
C VAL A 124 12.70 -10.05 -12.59
N THR A 125 13.78 -10.25 -13.35
CA THR A 125 13.87 -9.82 -14.75
C THR A 125 14.79 -10.72 -15.57
N GLN A 126 14.60 -10.75 -16.89
CA GLN A 126 15.45 -11.48 -17.80
C GLN A 126 16.70 -10.67 -18.15
N VAL A 127 17.86 -11.32 -18.16
CA VAL A 127 19.13 -10.69 -18.55
C VAL A 127 19.26 -10.70 -20.08
N THR A 128 18.85 -9.62 -20.72
CA THR A 128 18.95 -9.45 -22.18
C THR A 128 19.73 -8.17 -22.54
N GLU A 129 20.36 -8.16 -23.72
CA GLU A 129 21.06 -6.97 -24.24
C GLU A 129 20.08 -5.85 -24.63
N ILE A 130 18.87 -6.24 -25.05
CA ILE A 130 17.79 -5.33 -25.46
C ILE A 130 16.74 -5.34 -24.35
N GLU A 131 16.36 -4.15 -23.89
CA GLU A 131 15.28 -3.94 -22.92
C GLU A 131 13.95 -4.40 -23.54
N ARG A 132 13.32 -5.44 -22.98
CA ARG A 132 11.99 -5.88 -23.41
C ARG A 132 10.93 -5.16 -22.59
N VAL A 133 10.15 -4.32 -23.25
CA VAL A 133 8.97 -3.68 -22.64
C VAL A 133 7.84 -4.71 -22.58
N TYR A 134 7.54 -5.22 -21.38
CA TYR A 134 6.39 -6.08 -21.15
C TYR A 134 5.19 -5.25 -20.69
N HIS A 135 4.07 -5.34 -21.42
CA HIS A 135 2.79 -4.81 -20.96
C HIS A 135 2.09 -5.86 -20.11
N VAL A 136 2.14 -5.70 -18.79
CA VAL A 136 1.32 -6.51 -17.87
C VAL A 136 -0.06 -5.86 -17.80
N ASN A 137 -1.08 -6.55 -18.33
CA ASN A 137 -2.46 -6.11 -18.17
C ASN A 137 -2.87 -6.27 -16.71
N SER A 138 -3.44 -5.20 -16.12
CA SER A 138 -3.91 -5.24 -14.74
C SER A 138 -4.88 -6.42 -14.52
N PRO A 139 -4.73 -7.19 -13.41
CA PRO A 139 -5.64 -8.27 -13.09
C PRO A 139 -7.09 -7.76 -13.02
N LYS A 140 -7.98 -8.36 -13.80
CA LYS A 140 -9.42 -8.09 -13.71
C LYS A 140 -10.03 -9.09 -12.75
N VAL A 141 -10.58 -8.60 -11.64
CA VAL A 141 -11.39 -9.43 -10.73
C VAL A 141 -12.68 -9.82 -11.44
N VAL A 142 -12.85 -11.11 -11.73
CA VAL A 142 -14.11 -11.66 -12.24
C VAL A 142 -14.97 -12.03 -11.03
N ARG A 143 -16.07 -11.30 -10.81
CA ARG A 143 -17.11 -11.73 -9.86
C ARG A 143 -17.98 -12.79 -10.55
N GLN A 144 -18.07 -13.98 -9.96
CA GLN A 144 -19.05 -15.02 -10.30
C GLN A 144 -20.41 -14.70 -9.69
#